data_AF-Q5BW20-F1
#
_entry.id   AF-Q5BW20-F1
#
_cell.length_a   1.000
_cell.length_b   1.000
_cell.length_c   1.000
_cell.angle_alpha   90.00
_cell.angle_beta   90.00
_cell.angle_gamma   90.00
#
_symmetry.space_group_name_H-M   'P 1'
#
loop_
_entity.id
_entity.type
_entity.pdbx_description
1 polymer ?
#
loop_
_entity_poly.entity_id
_entity_poly.type
_entity_poly.pdbx_seq_one_letter_code
_entity_poly.pdbx_strand_id
1 'polypeptide(L)'
;ITSLIQLSSEPTVDSRLKCALPSRKAFKLLREIDDPDMPWLGFLFGQTPSSIWYWCADQMMVQRTLAAKSLSHAQGATLMTGIIKQFPLFIIVIPGMISRVLYPNEIGCFPGSDCLAVCGHRNGCSNMAYPKLVVDLMPSGLRGLMLTVMIAALISDLTSIFNSASTLFTVDVYQKWRSSAQNTELMIVGR
;
A
#
# COMPACT_ATOMS: atom_id res chain seq x y z
N ILE A 1 28.42 -5.40 16.98
CA ILE A 1 27.13 -5.87 16.39
C ILE A 1 27.46 -6.69 15.14
N THR A 2 28.27 -7.74 15.31
CA THR A 2 28.95 -8.42 14.19
C THR A 2 28.59 -9.91 14.11
N SER A 3 27.81 -10.46 15.05
CA SER A 3 27.71 -11.91 15.26
C SER A 3 26.53 -12.65 14.60
N LEU A 4 25.48 -11.99 14.09
CA LEU A 4 24.33 -12.68 13.45
C LEU A 4 24.32 -12.54 11.92
N ILE A 5 24.71 -11.36 11.42
CA ILE A 5 24.76 -11.07 9.99
C ILE A 5 25.92 -11.80 9.30
N GLN A 6 27.06 -11.98 9.99
CA GLN A 6 28.18 -12.80 9.49
C GLN A 6 27.86 -14.29 9.51
N LEU A 7 27.10 -14.78 10.50
CA LEU A 7 26.65 -16.17 10.53
C LEU A 7 25.74 -16.49 9.33
N SER A 8 24.87 -15.54 8.92
CA SER A 8 24.00 -15.76 7.75
C SER A 8 24.75 -15.97 6.42
N SER A 9 26.03 -15.59 6.35
CA SER A 9 26.87 -15.79 5.15
C SER A 9 27.59 -17.15 5.12
N GLU A 10 27.55 -17.95 6.18
CA GLU A 10 28.10 -19.30 6.15
C GLU A 10 27.23 -20.22 5.25
N PRO A 11 27.82 -21.05 4.39
CA PRO A 11 27.07 -21.99 3.55
C PRO A 11 26.35 -23.09 4.35
N THR A 12 26.71 -23.30 5.61
CA THR A 12 26.13 -24.31 6.53
C THR A 12 24.93 -23.81 7.32
N VAL A 13 24.58 -22.51 7.23
CA VAL A 13 23.47 -21.94 7.98
C VAL A 13 22.13 -22.22 7.28
N ASP A 14 21.20 -22.76 8.06
CA ASP A 14 19.82 -23.10 7.69
C ASP A 14 19.17 -21.96 6.89
N SER A 15 18.56 -22.29 5.75
CA SER A 15 17.85 -21.36 4.87
C SER A 15 16.78 -20.55 5.62
N ARG A 16 16.23 -21.11 6.71
CA ARG A 16 15.30 -20.41 7.63
C ARG A 16 15.93 -19.19 8.30
N LEU A 17 17.18 -19.31 8.75
CA LEU A 17 17.89 -18.24 9.46
C LEU A 17 18.31 -17.11 8.51
N LYS A 18 18.62 -17.44 7.25
CA LYS A 18 18.93 -16.47 6.20
C LYS A 18 17.73 -15.58 5.85
N CYS A 19 16.52 -16.13 5.85
CA CYS A 19 15.29 -15.39 5.55
C CYS A 19 14.79 -14.52 6.72
N ALA A 20 15.03 -14.96 7.96
CA ALA A 20 14.63 -14.26 9.17
C ALA A 20 15.45 -12.99 9.45
N LEU A 21 16.70 -12.92 8.98
CA LEU A 21 17.60 -11.81 9.26
C LEU A 21 17.38 -10.62 8.30
N PRO A 22 17.46 -9.37 8.81
CA PRO A 22 17.37 -8.18 7.96
C PRO A 22 18.59 -8.06 7.05
N SER A 23 18.38 -7.48 5.86
CA SER A 23 19.45 -7.19 4.91
C SER A 23 20.53 -6.30 5.55
N ARG A 24 21.80 -6.46 5.13
CA ARG A 24 22.91 -5.56 5.50
C ARG A 24 22.64 -4.09 5.20
N LYS A 25 21.74 -3.82 4.24
CA LYS A 25 21.33 -2.47 3.83
C LYS A 25 20.12 -1.93 4.61
N ALA A 26 19.60 -2.64 5.60
CA ALA A 26 18.35 -2.29 6.28
C ALA A 26 18.37 -0.90 6.96
N PHE A 27 19.52 -0.49 7.51
CA PHE A 27 19.68 0.82 8.17
C PHE A 27 20.19 1.93 7.24
N LYS A 28 20.38 1.65 5.93
CA LYS A 28 20.73 2.67 4.94
C LYS A 28 19.43 3.26 4.37
N LEU A 29 19.05 4.45 4.84
CA LEU A 29 17.82 5.14 4.41
C LEU A 29 17.84 5.51 2.92
N LEU A 30 18.94 6.09 2.45
CA LEU A 30 19.20 6.34 1.03
C LEU A 30 20.25 5.33 0.57
N ARG A 31 19.86 4.40 -0.31
CA ARG A 31 20.79 3.41 -0.88
C ARG A 31 21.62 4.01 -2.01
N GLU A 32 22.62 3.29 -2.49
CA GLU A 32 23.49 3.73 -3.60
C GLU A 32 22.71 3.84 -4.92
N ILE A 33 23.27 4.57 -5.90
CA ILE A 33 22.62 4.80 -7.23
C ILE A 33 22.45 3.48 -7.99
N ASP A 34 23.39 2.56 -7.82
CA ASP A 34 23.42 1.27 -8.52
C ASP A 34 22.65 0.16 -7.76
N ASP A 35 21.88 0.51 -6.72
CA ASP A 35 21.09 -0.49 -6.00
C ASP A 35 19.92 -1.00 -6.87
N PRO A 36 19.80 -2.32 -7.10
CA PRO A 36 18.79 -2.86 -8.01
C PRO A 36 17.37 -2.80 -7.44
N ASP A 37 17.20 -2.66 -6.11
CA ASP A 37 15.87 -2.63 -5.49
C ASP A 37 15.36 -1.20 -5.31
N MET A 38 16.20 -0.31 -4.77
CA MET A 38 15.77 1.01 -4.32
C MET A 38 16.89 2.04 -4.44
N PRO A 39 17.25 2.47 -5.66
CA PRO A 39 18.26 3.50 -5.86
C PRO A 39 17.74 4.84 -5.33
N TRP A 40 18.55 5.58 -4.56
CA TRP A 40 18.07 6.82 -3.91
C TRP A 40 17.56 7.87 -4.90
N LEU A 41 18.19 7.95 -6.08
CA LEU A 41 17.82 8.89 -7.12
C LEU A 41 16.43 8.56 -7.67
N GLY A 42 16.19 7.28 -7.98
CA GLY A 42 14.89 6.79 -8.42
C GLY A 42 13.82 6.96 -7.33
N PHE A 43 14.19 6.77 -6.06
CA PHE A 43 13.29 7.01 -4.94
C PHE A 43 12.89 8.49 -4.85
N LEU A 44 13.82 9.44 -4.85
CA LEU A 44 13.48 10.87 -4.71
C LEU A 44 12.72 11.41 -5.93
N PHE A 45 13.21 11.11 -7.14
CA PHE A 45 12.58 11.61 -8.38
C PHE A 45 11.34 10.81 -8.78
N GLY A 46 11.15 9.60 -8.27
CA GLY A 46 9.92 8.83 -8.47
C GLY A 46 8.86 9.13 -7.41
N GLN A 47 9.23 8.98 -6.13
CA GLN A 47 8.28 9.10 -5.01
C GLN A 47 7.78 10.54 -4.82
N THR A 48 8.64 11.55 -4.99
CA THR A 48 8.24 12.95 -4.75
C THR A 48 7.17 13.42 -5.74
N PRO A 49 7.37 13.30 -7.07
CA PRO A 49 6.32 13.67 -8.03
C PRO A 49 5.08 12.77 -7.92
N SER A 50 5.26 11.47 -7.68
CA SER A 50 4.13 10.55 -7.47
C SER A 50 3.27 10.96 -6.27
N SER A 51 3.89 11.40 -5.19
CA SER A 51 3.16 11.90 -4.01
C SER A 51 2.39 13.18 -4.32
N ILE A 52 3.02 14.14 -5.02
CA ILE A 52 2.34 15.38 -5.44
C ILE A 52 1.14 15.05 -6.33
N TRP A 53 1.32 14.16 -7.30
CA TRP A 53 0.24 13.72 -8.18
C TRP A 53 -0.92 13.09 -7.39
N TYR A 54 -0.63 12.14 -6.49
CA TYR A 54 -1.64 11.46 -5.68
C TYR A 54 -2.47 12.44 -4.82
N TRP A 55 -1.84 13.47 -4.26
CA TRP A 55 -2.53 14.41 -3.36
C TRP A 55 -3.22 15.56 -4.07
N CYS A 56 -2.66 16.02 -5.20
CA CYS A 56 -3.10 17.25 -5.86
C CYS A 56 -3.85 17.02 -7.17
N ALA A 57 -3.65 15.87 -7.83
CA ALA A 57 -4.17 15.60 -9.16
C ALA A 57 -5.03 14.32 -9.23
N ASP A 58 -4.97 13.44 -8.22
CA ASP A 58 -5.88 12.30 -8.15
C ASP A 58 -7.31 12.79 -7.85
N GLN A 59 -8.21 12.45 -8.77
CA GLN A 59 -9.61 12.85 -8.72
C GLN A 59 -10.30 12.40 -7.43
N MET A 60 -9.96 11.23 -6.89
CA MET A 60 -10.55 10.75 -5.63
C MET A 60 -10.23 11.66 -4.45
N MET A 61 -9.03 12.25 -4.44
CA MET A 61 -8.59 13.13 -3.36
C MET A 61 -9.11 14.55 -3.55
N VAL A 62 -9.05 15.06 -4.78
CA VAL A 62 -9.55 16.41 -5.14
C VAL A 62 -11.06 16.52 -4.92
N GLN A 63 -11.84 15.49 -5.28
CA GLN A 63 -13.29 15.51 -5.05
C GLN A 63 -13.66 15.62 -3.57
N ARG A 64 -12.91 14.96 -2.68
CA ARG A 64 -13.15 15.03 -1.22
C ARG A 64 -12.90 16.42 -0.65
N THR A 65 -11.90 17.14 -1.18
CA THR A 65 -11.62 18.51 -0.73
C THR A 65 -12.61 19.52 -1.31
N LEU A 66 -13.06 19.33 -2.56
CA LEU A 66 -14.08 20.16 -3.20
C LEU A 66 -15.47 19.98 -2.58
N ALA A 67 -15.77 18.81 -2.04
CA ALA A 67 -17.02 18.54 -1.32
C ALA A 67 -17.09 19.17 0.09
N ALA A 68 -16.00 19.79 0.56
CA ALA A 68 -15.99 20.42 1.87
C ALA A 68 -16.87 21.69 1.91
N LYS A 69 -17.56 21.90 3.04
CA LYS A 69 -18.48 23.05 3.23
C LYS A 69 -17.79 24.41 3.13
N SER A 70 -16.51 24.49 3.48
CA SER A 70 -15.73 25.73 3.43
C SER A 70 -14.24 25.44 3.31
N LEU A 71 -13.46 26.44 2.89
CA LEU A 71 -12.01 26.34 2.76
C LEU A 71 -11.33 25.97 4.09
N SER A 72 -11.79 26.54 5.22
CA SER A 72 -11.22 26.24 6.53
C SER A 72 -11.42 24.77 6.93
N HIS A 73 -12.57 24.17 6.56
CA HIS A 73 -12.82 22.74 6.77
C HIS A 73 -11.93 21.87 5.88
N ALA A 74 -11.74 22.25 4.61
CA ALA A 74 -10.85 21.53 3.69
C ALA A 74 -9.38 21.55 4.17
N GLN A 75 -8.90 22.70 4.64
CA GLN A 75 -7.55 22.85 5.19
C GLN A 75 -7.38 22.06 6.50
N GLY A 76 -8.36 22.16 7.42
CA GLY A 76 -8.36 21.40 8.67
C GLY A 76 -8.39 19.89 8.44
N ALA A 77 -9.22 19.41 7.49
CA ALA A 77 -9.30 18.00 7.13
C ALA A 77 -7.99 17.49 6.52
N THR A 78 -7.34 18.29 5.66
CA THR A 78 -6.03 17.95 5.08
C THR A 78 -4.94 17.83 6.15
N LEU A 79 -4.88 18.77 7.10
CA LEU A 79 -3.93 18.72 8.22
C LEU A 79 -4.18 17.50 9.11
N MET A 80 -5.44 17.24 9.46
CA MET A 80 -5.83 16.06 10.24
C MET A 80 -5.43 14.76 9.52
N THR A 81 -5.62 14.70 8.21
CA THR A 81 -5.23 13.54 7.39
C THR A 81 -3.72 13.31 7.44
N GLY A 82 -2.91 14.37 7.40
CA GLY A 82 -1.46 14.29 7.55
C GLY A 82 -1.04 13.65 8.88
N ILE A 83 -1.70 14.05 9.98
CA ILE A 83 -1.45 13.49 11.31
C ILE A 83 -1.87 12.01 11.38
N ILE A 84 -3.07 11.69 10.88
CA ILE A 84 -3.61 10.32 10.89
C ILE A 84 -2.72 9.37 10.07
N LYS A 85 -2.11 9.84 8.98
CA LYS A 85 -1.20 9.05 8.14
C LYS A 85 0.09 8.60 8.83
N GLN A 86 0.42 9.13 10.02
CA GLN A 86 1.54 8.62 10.80
C GLN A 86 1.21 7.26 11.47
N PHE A 87 -0.07 6.97 11.73
CA PHE A 87 -0.50 5.74 12.40
C PHE A 87 -0.24 4.45 11.62
N PRO A 88 -0.48 4.37 10.29
CA PRO A 88 -0.16 3.20 9.46
C PRO A 88 1.22 2.58 9.70
N LEU A 89 2.23 3.40 10.04
CA LEU A 89 3.54 2.88 10.42
C LEU A 89 3.46 1.91 11.60
N PHE A 90 2.68 2.25 12.63
CA PHE A 90 2.54 1.45 13.84
C PHE A 90 1.57 0.28 13.67
N ILE A 91 0.48 0.47 12.94
CA ILE A 91 -0.59 -0.54 12.82
C ILE A 91 -0.44 -1.50 11.64
N ILE A 92 0.33 -1.14 10.61
CA ILE A 92 0.52 -1.97 9.40
C ILE A 92 1.99 -2.38 9.25
N VAL A 93 2.92 -1.41 9.28
CA VAL A 93 4.34 -1.70 9.00
C VAL A 93 4.98 -2.54 10.10
N ILE A 94 4.80 -2.16 11.38
CA ILE A 94 5.37 -2.94 12.51
C ILE A 94 4.84 -4.38 12.51
N PRO A 95 3.52 -4.65 12.43
CA PRO A 95 3.02 -6.02 12.30
C PRO A 95 3.58 -6.74 11.08
N GLY A 96 3.68 -6.09 9.92
CA GLY A 96 4.30 -6.69 8.73
C GLY A 96 5.75 -7.16 8.98
N MET A 97 6.53 -6.36 9.71
CA MET A 97 7.90 -6.73 10.10
C MET A 97 7.93 -7.89 11.12
N ILE A 98 6.99 -7.92 12.07
CA ILE A 98 6.83 -9.04 13.01
C ILE A 98 6.50 -10.33 12.24
N SER A 99 5.59 -10.25 11.26
CA SER A 99 5.20 -11.38 10.40
C SER A 99 6.38 -12.00 9.67
N ARG A 100 7.30 -11.16 9.18
CA ARG A 100 8.53 -11.60 8.51
C ARG A 100 9.43 -12.45 9.42
N VAL A 101 9.50 -12.12 10.70
CA VAL A 101 10.30 -12.86 11.69
C VAL A 101 9.59 -14.15 12.12
N LEU A 102 8.26 -14.12 12.24
CA LEU A 102 7.47 -15.27 12.68
C LEU A 102 7.32 -16.35 11.59
N TYR A 103 7.27 -15.94 10.33
CA TYR A 103 7.07 -16.83 9.17
C TYR A 103 8.18 -16.66 8.11
N PRO A 104 9.43 -17.03 8.44
CA PRO A 104 10.58 -16.78 7.57
C PRO A 104 10.52 -17.55 6.24
N ASN A 105 9.92 -18.74 6.24
CA ASN A 105 9.82 -19.61 5.05
C ASN A 105 8.69 -19.21 4.09
N GLU A 106 7.77 -18.36 4.55
CA GLU A 106 6.61 -17.95 3.75
C GLU A 106 6.67 -16.48 3.35
N ILE A 107 7.15 -15.62 4.25
CA ILE A 107 7.16 -14.16 4.07
C ILE A 107 8.59 -13.60 4.00
N GLY A 108 9.53 -14.26 4.68
CA GLY A 108 10.93 -13.83 4.75
C GLY A 108 11.77 -14.13 3.51
N CYS A 109 11.24 -14.87 2.53
CA CYS A 109 11.97 -15.27 1.34
C CYS A 109 12.54 -14.08 0.55
N PHE A 110 13.76 -14.22 0.06
CA PHE A 110 14.39 -13.25 -0.85
C PHE A 110 13.94 -13.52 -2.30
N PRO A 111 13.85 -12.50 -3.18
CA PRO A 111 13.47 -12.70 -4.59
C PRO A 111 14.28 -13.82 -5.26
N GLY A 112 13.60 -14.79 -5.88
CA GLY A 112 14.23 -15.99 -6.43
C GLY A 112 13.26 -17.14 -6.75
N SER A 113 13.80 -18.31 -7.11
CA SER A 113 13.03 -19.53 -7.40
C SER A 113 12.25 -20.03 -6.19
N ASP A 114 12.80 -19.85 -4.99
CA ASP A 114 12.22 -20.36 -3.74
C ASP A 114 10.92 -19.61 -3.39
N CYS A 115 10.87 -18.31 -3.69
CA CYS A 115 9.68 -17.46 -3.51
C CYS A 115 8.53 -17.88 -4.44
N LEU A 116 8.85 -18.36 -5.65
CA LEU A 116 7.86 -18.85 -6.62
C LEU A 116 7.17 -20.12 -6.11
N ALA A 117 7.91 -21.03 -5.48
CA ALA A 117 7.35 -22.27 -4.94
C ALA A 117 6.42 -22.03 -3.75
N VAL A 118 6.66 -20.96 -2.97
CA VAL A 118 5.91 -20.71 -1.72
C VAL A 118 4.69 -19.83 -1.93
N CYS A 119 4.80 -18.73 -2.69
CA CYS A 119 3.69 -17.78 -2.87
C CYS A 119 3.31 -17.52 -4.32
N GLY A 120 3.88 -18.23 -5.29
CA GLY A 120 3.59 -18.06 -6.71
C GLY A 120 4.08 -16.73 -7.30
N HIS A 121 4.87 -15.95 -6.55
CA HIS A 121 5.39 -14.65 -6.96
C HIS A 121 6.91 -14.63 -6.89
N ARG A 122 7.59 -14.14 -7.95
CA ARG A 122 9.06 -14.04 -7.99
C ARG A 122 9.62 -12.89 -7.17
N ASN A 123 8.82 -11.84 -6.96
CA ASN A 123 9.28 -10.56 -6.42
C ASN A 123 9.13 -10.44 -4.88
N GLY A 124 8.75 -11.52 -4.19
CA GLY A 124 8.53 -11.53 -2.74
C GLY A 124 7.08 -11.81 -2.33
N CYS A 125 6.90 -12.33 -1.12
CA CYS A 125 5.59 -12.69 -0.56
C CYS A 125 5.05 -11.65 0.46
N SER A 126 5.58 -10.43 0.44
CA SER A 126 5.30 -9.40 1.45
C SER A 126 3.82 -9.01 1.58
N ASN A 127 3.04 -9.10 0.50
CA ASN A 127 1.61 -8.76 0.52
C ASN A 127 0.76 -9.71 1.38
N MET A 128 1.24 -10.94 1.61
CA MET A 128 0.56 -11.93 2.46
C MET A 128 0.90 -11.76 3.94
N ALA A 129 1.82 -10.85 4.30
CA ALA A 129 2.31 -10.69 5.65
C ALA A 129 1.22 -10.35 6.68
N TYR A 130 0.38 -9.36 6.34
CA TYR A 130 -0.68 -8.90 7.23
C TYR A 130 -1.85 -9.90 7.31
N PRO A 131 -2.42 -10.41 6.19
CA PRO A 131 -3.45 -11.45 6.24
C PRO A 131 -3.04 -12.70 7.01
N LYS A 132 -1.79 -13.14 6.88
CA LYS A 132 -1.29 -14.33 7.57
C LYS A 132 -1.28 -14.17 9.09
N LEU A 133 -0.87 -13.00 9.60
CA LEU A 133 -0.96 -12.70 11.04
C LEU A 133 -2.41 -12.74 11.54
N VAL A 134 -3.33 -12.16 10.78
CA VAL A 134 -4.76 -12.13 11.13
C VAL A 134 -5.32 -13.55 11.24
N VAL A 135 -4.96 -14.41 10.28
CA VAL A 135 -5.47 -15.78 10.18
C VAL A 135 -4.89 -16.70 11.26
N ASP A 136 -3.59 -16.58 11.54
CA ASP A 136 -2.88 -17.52 12.40
C ASP A 136 -2.85 -17.10 13.88
N LEU A 137 -2.92 -15.80 14.20
CA LEU A 137 -2.79 -15.32 15.59
C LEU A 137 -4.10 -14.88 16.24
N MET A 138 -5.11 -14.47 15.47
CA MET A 138 -6.34 -13.95 16.09
C MET A 138 -7.27 -15.07 16.56
N PRO A 139 -7.94 -14.90 17.72
CA PRO A 139 -8.90 -15.87 18.20
C PRO A 139 -10.14 -15.94 17.30
N SER A 140 -10.85 -17.07 17.38
CA SER A 140 -12.15 -17.26 16.74
C SER A 140 -13.10 -16.12 17.09
N GLY A 141 -13.81 -15.58 16.08
CA GLY A 141 -14.61 -14.36 16.21
C GLY A 141 -13.88 -13.13 15.69
N LEU A 142 -12.79 -12.70 16.34
CA LEU A 142 -12.01 -11.54 15.90
C LEU A 142 -11.37 -11.73 14.52
N ARG A 143 -10.92 -12.95 14.23
CA ARG A 143 -10.44 -13.32 12.88
C ARG A 143 -11.50 -13.07 11.81
N GLY A 144 -12.75 -13.49 12.07
CA GLY A 144 -13.86 -13.29 11.15
C GLY A 144 -14.19 -11.81 10.97
N LEU A 145 -14.26 -11.07 12.07
CA LEU A 145 -14.48 -9.63 12.06
C LEU A 145 -13.44 -8.89 11.20
N MET A 146 -12.15 -9.21 11.39
CA MET A 146 -11.07 -8.56 10.65
C MET A 146 -11.11 -8.89 9.15
N LEU A 147 -11.39 -10.14 8.77
CA LEU A 147 -11.55 -10.51 7.36
C LEU A 147 -12.72 -9.77 6.71
N THR A 148 -13.85 -9.62 7.41
CA THR A 148 -14.99 -8.85 6.91
C THR A 148 -14.63 -7.36 6.76
N VAL A 149 -13.95 -6.77 7.74
CA VAL A 149 -13.49 -5.36 7.68
C VAL A 149 -12.55 -5.14 6.49
N MET A 150 -11.65 -6.07 6.22
CA MET A 150 -10.74 -5.99 5.07
C MET A 150 -11.50 -6.01 3.74
N ILE A 151 -12.48 -6.89 3.57
CA ILE A 151 -13.32 -6.93 2.36
C ILE A 151 -14.15 -5.66 2.24
N ALA A 152 -14.74 -5.18 3.34
CA ALA A 152 -15.53 -3.95 3.36
C ALA A 152 -14.69 -2.73 2.97
N ALA A 153 -13.45 -2.63 3.46
CA ALA A 153 -12.51 -1.58 3.08
C ALA A 153 -12.20 -1.62 1.58
N LEU A 154 -11.93 -2.81 1.01
CA LEU A 154 -11.69 -2.97 -0.43
C LEU A 154 -12.91 -2.54 -1.27
N ILE A 155 -14.13 -2.90 -0.85
CA ILE A 155 -15.36 -2.50 -1.55
C ILE A 155 -15.55 -0.97 -1.47
N SER A 156 -15.22 -0.34 -0.33
CA SER A 156 -15.29 1.12 -0.17
C SER A 156 -14.30 1.84 -1.10
N ASP A 157 -13.09 1.32 -1.24
CA ASP A 157 -12.07 1.89 -2.12
C ASP A 157 -12.47 1.73 -3.60
N LEU A 158 -12.93 0.53 -4.00
CA LEU A 158 -13.45 0.28 -5.35
C LEU A 158 -14.64 1.20 -5.68
N THR A 159 -15.55 1.39 -4.73
CA THR A 159 -16.69 2.31 -4.89
C THR A 159 -16.22 3.74 -5.14
N SER A 160 -15.20 4.20 -4.40
CA SER A 160 -14.61 5.54 -4.59
C SER A 160 -13.95 5.69 -5.96
N ILE A 161 -13.26 4.65 -6.44
CA ILE A 161 -12.64 4.60 -7.76
C ILE A 161 -13.70 4.71 -8.85
N PHE A 162 -14.75 3.89 -8.79
CA PHE A 162 -15.82 3.89 -9.80
C PHE A 162 -16.59 5.20 -9.82
N ASN A 163 -16.89 5.80 -8.66
CA ASN A 163 -17.53 7.11 -8.59
C ASN A 163 -16.69 8.20 -9.26
N SER A 164 -15.37 8.18 -9.04
CA SER A 164 -14.46 9.16 -9.61
C SER A 164 -14.32 8.98 -11.13
N ALA A 165 -14.22 7.73 -11.59
CA ALA A 165 -14.17 7.40 -13.02
C ALA A 165 -15.49 7.76 -13.74
N SER A 166 -16.63 7.52 -13.10
CA SER A 166 -17.94 7.92 -13.62
C SER A 166 -18.06 9.44 -13.75
N THR A 167 -17.61 10.20 -12.74
CA THR A 167 -17.60 11.67 -12.80
C THR A 167 -16.71 12.17 -13.93
N LEU A 168 -15.50 11.60 -14.08
CA LEU A 168 -14.59 11.92 -15.17
C LEU A 168 -15.25 11.65 -16.53
N PHE A 169 -15.90 10.50 -16.69
CA PHE A 169 -16.57 10.16 -17.94
C PHE A 169 -17.76 11.08 -18.24
N THR A 170 -18.65 11.30 -17.27
CA THR A 170 -19.87 12.09 -17.46
C THR A 170 -19.59 13.57 -17.71
N VAL A 171 -18.72 14.17 -16.91
CA VAL A 171 -18.43 15.62 -16.99
C VAL A 171 -17.37 15.91 -18.04
N ASP A 172 -16.26 15.17 -18.06
CA ASP A 172 -15.13 15.53 -18.93
C ASP A 172 -15.23 14.99 -20.35
N VAL A 173 -16.00 13.93 -20.59
CA VAL A 173 -16.18 13.31 -21.91
C VAL A 173 -17.60 13.51 -22.42
N TYR A 174 -18.60 13.01 -21.71
CA TYR A 174 -19.97 12.94 -22.19
C TYR A 174 -20.61 14.32 -22.36
N GLN A 175 -20.45 15.22 -21.39
CA GLN A 175 -20.97 16.59 -21.48
C GLN A 175 -20.29 17.42 -22.58
N LYS A 176 -19.01 17.16 -22.88
CA LYS A 176 -18.30 17.82 -24.00
C LYS A 176 -18.77 17.30 -25.36
N TRP A 177 -19.08 16.00 -25.44
CA TRP A 177 -19.60 15.40 -26.66
C TRP A 177 -21.06 15.77 -26.93
N ARG A 178 -21.89 15.85 -25.87
CA ARG A 178 -23.31 16.23 -25.92
C ARG A 178 -23.56 17.51 -25.11
N SER A 179 -23.38 18.66 -25.77
CA SER A 179 -23.43 20.01 -25.17
C SER A 179 -24.81 20.48 -24.66
N SER A 180 -25.90 19.72 -24.87
CA SER A 180 -27.24 19.98 -24.30
C SER A 180 -27.77 18.83 -23.44
N ALA A 181 -26.87 18.06 -22.80
CA ALA A 181 -27.28 17.02 -21.87
C ALA A 181 -27.99 17.61 -20.64
N GLN A 182 -29.16 17.07 -20.29
CA GLN A 182 -29.87 17.45 -19.06
C GLN A 182 -29.23 16.81 -17.83
N ASN A 183 -29.39 17.42 -16.65
CA ASN A 183 -28.85 16.86 -15.39
C ASN A 183 -29.35 15.43 -15.11
N THR A 184 -30.60 15.11 -15.48
CA THR A 184 -31.16 13.76 -15.33
C THR A 184 -30.43 12.75 -16.23
N GLU A 185 -30.07 13.15 -17.44
CA GLU A 185 -29.31 12.31 -18.39
C GLU A 185 -27.90 12.05 -17.87
N LEU A 186 -27.21 13.08 -17.35
CA LEU A 186 -25.90 12.93 -16.72
C LEU A 186 -25.94 12.00 -15.50
N MET A 187 -26.99 12.06 -14.67
CA MET A 187 -27.15 11.13 -13.55
C MET A 187 -27.42 9.70 -13.97
N ILE A 188 -28.10 9.48 -15.10
CA ILE A 188 -28.36 8.12 -15.63
C ILE A 188 -27.06 7.53 -16.21
N VAL A 189 -26.31 8.31 -16.97
CA VAL A 189 -25.05 7.89 -17.59
C VAL A 189 -23.95 7.66 -16.56
N GLY A 190 -24.00 8.36 -15.42
CA GLY A 190 -23.04 8.21 -14.33
C GLY A 190 -23.29 7.05 -13.37
N ARG A 191 -24.42 6.35 -13.48
CA ARG A 191 -24.74 5.17 -12.65
C ARG A 191 -24.26 3.90 -13.32
#